data_AF-A0A223LM53-F1
#
_entry.id   AF-A0A223LM53-F1
#
_cell.length_a   1.000
_cell.length_b   1.000
_cell.length_c   1.000
_cell.angle_alpha   90.00
_cell.angle_beta   90.00
_cell.angle_gamma   90.00
#
_symmetry.space_group_name_H-M   'P 1'
#
loop_
_entity.id
_entity.type
_entity.pdbx_description
1 polymer ?
#
loop_
_entity_poly.entity_id
_entity_poly.type
_entity_poly.pdbx_seq_one_letter_code
_entity_poly.pdbx_strand_id
1 'polypeptide(L)' 'MVRTEVRSVHADSHLGHVFPDGPSDRGGLRYCINSASLRFIPRDEMESEGYGEYLDQVEEA' A
#
# COMPACT_ATOMS: atom_id res chain seq x y z
N MET A 1 -17.41 -3.96 -16.45
CA MET A 1 -15.98 -4.33 -16.62
C MET A 1 -15.61 -5.29 -15.51
N VAL A 2 -14.87 -6.37 -15.81
CA VAL A 2 -14.35 -7.29 -14.80
C VAL A 2 -13.10 -6.65 -14.18
N ARG A 3 -13.04 -6.55 -12.85
CA ARG A 3 -11.91 -6.00 -12.09
C ARG A 3 -11.60 -6.92 -10.91
N THR A 4 -10.37 -6.89 -10.43
CA THR A 4 -9.95 -7.65 -9.24
C THR A 4 -9.91 -6.71 -8.04
N GLU A 5 -10.77 -6.96 -7.05
CA GLU A 5 -10.81 -6.21 -5.79
C GLU A 5 -9.58 -6.53 -4.92
N VAL A 6 -9.07 -5.52 -4.21
CA VAL A 6 -8.02 -5.65 -3.19
C VAL A 6 -8.60 -5.27 -1.83
N ARG A 7 -8.38 -6.14 -0.83
CA ARG A 7 -8.83 -5.98 0.55
C ARG A 7 -7.68 -6.16 1.54
N SER A 8 -7.81 -5.60 2.75
CA SER A 8 -6.83 -5.79 3.81
C SER A 8 -6.94 -7.19 4.43
N VAL A 9 -5.80 -7.83 4.70
CA VAL A 9 -5.78 -9.22 5.19
C VAL A 9 -6.41 -9.35 6.58
N HIS A 10 -6.17 -8.40 7.48
CA HIS A 10 -6.59 -8.52 8.88
C HIS A 10 -8.03 -8.06 9.15
N ALA A 11 -8.56 -7.12 8.37
CA ALA A 11 -9.86 -6.50 8.62
C ALA A 11 -10.86 -6.67 7.46
N ASP A 12 -10.45 -7.32 6.37
CA ASP A 12 -11.24 -7.48 5.13
C ASP A 12 -11.82 -6.16 4.59
N SER A 13 -11.15 -5.04 4.88
CA SER A 13 -11.60 -3.72 4.48
C SER A 13 -11.31 -3.48 3.01
N HIS A 14 -12.26 -2.87 2.30
CA HIS A 14 -12.06 -2.48 0.92
C HIS A 14 -10.91 -1.46 0.80
N LEU A 15 -9.93 -1.75 -0.06
CA LEU A 15 -8.82 -0.84 -0.36
C LEU A 15 -8.93 -0.27 -1.78
N GLY A 16 -9.30 -1.11 -2.74
CA GLY A 16 -9.39 -0.70 -4.13
C GLY A 16 -9.34 -1.87 -5.10
N HIS A 17 -8.59 -1.71 -6.19
CA HIS A 17 -8.47 -2.72 -7.24
C HIS A 17 -7.04 -2.82 -7.77
N VAL A 18 -6.69 -3.98 -8.34
CA VAL A 18 -5.41 -4.21 -9.02
C VAL A 18 -5.62 -4.34 -10.54
N PHE A 19 -4.69 -3.77 -11.31
CA PHE A 19 -4.71 -3.75 -12.76
C PHE A 19 -3.36 -4.22 -13.33
N PRO A 20 -3.33 -4.88 -14.51
CA PRO A 20 -2.10 -5.32 -15.17
C PRO A 20 -1.47 -4.22 -16.07
N ASP A 21 -1.70 -2.95 -15.76
CA ASP A 21 -1.25 -1.77 -16.52
C ASP A 21 -0.18 -0.97 -15.77
N GLY A 22 0.52 -1.61 -14.82
CA GLY A 22 1.62 -1.00 -14.07
C GLY A 22 2.95 -0.98 -14.85
N PRO A 23 3.98 -0.30 -14.32
CA PRO A 23 5.31 -0.29 -14.91
C PRO A 23 5.89 -1.71 -15.03
N SER A 24 6.31 -2.09 -16.23
CA SER A 24 6.77 -3.45 -16.54
C SER A 24 8.08 -3.83 -15.82
N ASP A 25 8.97 -2.86 -15.60
CA ASP A 25 10.21 -2.98 -14.83
C ASP A 25 9.98 -3.21 -13.33
N ARG A 26 8.76 -2.94 -12.83
CA ARG A 26 8.32 -3.15 -11.45
C ARG A 26 7.32 -4.31 -11.29
N GLY A 27 7.19 -5.16 -12.30
CA GLY A 27 6.32 -6.35 -12.29
C GLY A 27 4.96 -6.17 -12.97
N GLY A 28 4.66 -5.01 -13.54
CA GLY A 28 3.49 -4.78 -14.40
C GLY A 28 2.14 -4.64 -13.69
N LEU A 29 2.11 -4.66 -12.36
CA LEU A 29 0.89 -4.52 -11.57
C LEU A 29 0.75 -3.09 -11.02
N ARG A 30 -0.46 -2.55 -11.12
CA ARG A 30 -0.83 -1.26 -10.51
C ARG A 30 -1.91 -1.47 -9.45
N TYR A 31 -1.53 -1.24 -8.20
CA TYR A 31 -2.44 -1.25 -7.06
C TYR A 31 -3.10 0.12 -6.93
N CYS A 32 -4.35 0.23 -7.38
CA CYS A 32 -5.15 1.45 -7.31
C CYS A 32 -5.90 1.47 -5.98
N ILE A 33 -5.30 2.11 -4.96
CA ILE A 33 -5.78 2.14 -3.58
C ILE A 33 -6.41 3.50 -3.24
N ASN A 34 -7.52 3.49 -2.52
CA ASN A 34 -8.22 4.70 -2.12
C ASN A 34 -7.54 5.37 -0.92
N SER A 35 -7.30 6.68 -0.98
CA SER A 35 -6.67 7.42 0.12
C SER A 35 -7.50 7.43 1.40
N ALA A 36 -8.83 7.41 1.33
CA ALA A 36 -9.70 7.34 2.52
C ALA A 36 -9.62 5.99 3.25
N SER A 37 -9.02 4.97 2.62
CA SER A 37 -8.75 3.67 3.25
C SER A 37 -7.37 3.56 3.91
N LEU A 38 -6.55 4.62 3.84
CA LEU A 38 -5.17 4.64 4.30
C LEU A 38 -4.92 5.77 5.29
N ARG A 39 -3.96 5.55 6.20
CA ARG A 39 -3.32 6.60 7.00
C ARG A 39 -1.84 6.60 6.66
N PHE A 40 -1.32 7.73 6.21
CA PHE A 40 0.11 7.89 5.98
C PHE A 40 0.83 8.16 7.30
N ILE A 41 2.00 7.55 7.47
CA ILE A 41 2.91 7.78 8.61
C ILE A 41 4.26 8.17 8.01
N PRO A 42 4.75 9.40 8.26
CA PRO A 42 6.10 9.79 7.86
C PRO A 42 7.18 8.88 8.46
N ARG A 43 8.26 8.62 7.71
CA ARG A 43 9.37 7.75 8.17
C ARG A 43 9.89 8.17 9.55
N ASP A 44 10.08 9.47 9.76
CA ASP A 44 10.62 10.02 11.01
C ASP A 44 9.66 9.87 12.21
N GLU A 45 8.38 9.56 11.96
CA GLU A 45 7.35 9.31 12.97
C GLU A 45 7.12 7.80 13.19
N MET A 46 7.64 6.92 12.33
CA MET A 46 7.37 5.48 12.41
C MET A 46 7.81 4.86 13.73
N GLU A 47 9.00 5.18 14.24
CA GLU A 47 9.50 4.61 15.49
C GLU A 47 8.66 5.04 16.69
N SER A 48 8.34 6.33 16.79
CA SER A 48 7.56 6.88 17.91
C SER A 48 6.09 6.43 17.89
N GLU A 49 5.54 6.11 16.72
CA GLU A 49 4.21 5.54 16.54
C GLU A 49 4.15 4.00 16.67
N GLY A 50 5.28 3.33 16.93
CA GLY A 50 5.32 1.88 17.15
C GLY A 50 5.46 1.04 15.88
N TYR A 51 5.84 1.64 14.75
CA TYR A 51 6.10 0.99 13.47
C TYR A 51 7.60 0.81 13.17
N GLY A 52 8.46 0.86 14.20
CA GLY A 52 9.91 0.76 14.04
C GLY A 52 10.41 -0.53 13.36
N GLU A 53 9.65 -1.64 13.48
CA GLU A 53 9.96 -2.91 12.81
C GLU A 53 9.97 -2.80 11.27
N TYR A 54 9.27 -1.80 10.69
CA TYR A 54 9.11 -1.65 9.24
C TYR A 54 10.07 -0.62 8.63
N LEU A 55 10.99 -0.04 9.42
CA LEU A 55 11.88 1.02 8.94
C LEU A 55 12.82 0.56 7.81
N ASP A 56 13.16 -0.72 7.75
CA ASP A 56 14.01 -1.31 6.69
C ASP A 56 13.28 -1.49 5.35
N GLN A 57 11.95 -1.30 5.33
CA GLN A 57 11.11 -1.40 4.13
C GLN A 57 10.86 -0.03 3.46
N VAL A 58 11.37 1.05 4.04
CA VAL A 58 11.15 2.42 3.57
C VAL A 58 12.49 3.08 3.24
N GLU A 59 12.62 3.57 2.01
CA GLU A 59 13.81 4.29 1.54
C GLU A 59 14.01 5.61 2.31
N GLU A 60 15.25 6.06 2.42
CA GLU A 60 15.53 7.42 2.90
C GLU A 60 15.11 8.45 1.83
N ALA A 61 14.58 9.58 2.28
CA ALA A 61 14.08 10.64 1.40
C ALA A 61 15.22 11.46 0.74
#